data_AF-A0AA87XVJ2-F1
#
_entry.id   AF-A0AA87XVJ2-F1
#
_cell.length_a   1.000
_cell.length_b   1.000
_cell.length_c   1.000
_cell.angle_alpha   90.00
_cell.angle_beta   90.00
_cell.angle_gamma   90.00
#
_symmetry.space_group_name_H-M   'P 1'
#
loop_
_entity.id
_entity.type
_entity.pdbx_description
1 polymer ?
#
loop_
_entity_poly.entity_id
_entity_poly.type
_entity_poly.pdbx_seq_one_letter_code
_entity_poly.pdbx_strand_id
1 'polypeptide(L)'
;MKNLVLISLPLLLAGCTVLPSGVPVGSRATVAILETTDLHGNVASYDYYKLAPDPSIGLERTATLIARARAQFPDNVLLDNGDTIQGTALSDYQAVVQPLDCAATLAIYKAFNALG
;
A
#
# COMPACT_ATOMS: atom_id res chain seq x y z
N MET A 1 62.12 -0.01 31.79
CA MET A 1 61.14 0.83 32.51
C MET A 1 59.81 0.75 31.78
N LYS A 2 58.76 0.36 32.52
CA LYS A 2 57.33 0.63 32.31
C LYS A 2 56.62 -0.08 31.14
N ASN A 3 56.04 -1.21 31.53
CA ASN A 3 54.77 -1.82 31.15
C ASN A 3 53.62 -0.82 30.86
N LEU A 4 52.48 -1.39 30.43
CA LEU A 4 51.09 -0.87 30.40
C LEU A 4 50.73 -0.14 29.09
N VAL A 5 49.69 -0.47 28.32
CA VAL A 5 48.45 -1.23 28.57
C VAL A 5 48.05 -1.97 27.28
N LEU A 6 47.95 -3.29 27.39
CA LEU A 6 47.15 -4.14 26.51
C LEU A 6 45.81 -4.38 27.23
N ILE A 7 44.74 -4.60 26.47
CA ILE A 7 43.41 -5.14 26.87
C ILE A 7 42.36 -4.09 27.29
N SER A 8 41.43 -3.76 26.39
CA SER A 8 39.98 -3.70 26.69
C SER A 8 39.16 -3.32 25.44
N LEU A 9 39.00 -4.22 24.47
CA LEU A 9 37.89 -4.11 23.51
C LEU A 9 37.36 -5.46 22.97
N PRO A 10 36.99 -6.43 23.82
CA PRO A 10 36.02 -7.42 23.40
C PRO A 10 34.85 -7.46 24.39
N LEU A 11 33.99 -6.44 24.40
CA LEU A 11 32.75 -6.51 25.20
C LEU A 11 31.51 -5.92 24.51
N LEU A 12 31.56 -5.66 23.21
CA LEU A 12 30.38 -5.20 22.45
C LEU A 12 29.81 -6.24 21.48
N LEU A 13 30.35 -7.45 21.42
CA LEU A 13 29.89 -8.52 20.51
C LEU A 13 29.25 -9.73 21.21
N ALA A 14 28.96 -9.66 22.52
CA ALA A 14 28.28 -10.74 23.24
C ALA A 14 26.74 -10.61 23.28
N GLY A 15 26.19 -9.71 22.45
CA GLY A 15 24.76 -9.45 22.32
C GLY A 15 24.11 -10.16 21.14
N CYS A 16 24.59 -11.33 20.71
CA CYS A 16 23.77 -12.23 19.89
C CYS A 16 22.70 -12.85 20.81
N THR A 17 21.73 -12.05 21.21
CA THR A 17 20.49 -12.55 21.79
C THR A 17 19.86 -13.42 20.71
N VAL A 18 19.83 -14.72 20.97
CA VAL A 18 19.00 -15.69 20.25
C VAL A 18 17.58 -15.11 20.25
N LEU A 19 17.15 -14.55 19.13
CA LEU A 19 15.73 -14.26 18.94
C LEU A 19 15.02 -15.60 19.05
N PRO A 20 13.92 -15.71 19.82
CA PRO A 20 13.14 -16.93 19.87
C PRO A 20 12.78 -17.30 18.42
N SER A 21 13.37 -18.37 17.91
CA SER A 21 13.08 -18.87 16.58
C SER A 21 11.80 -19.68 16.65
N GLY A 22 10.69 -19.06 16.25
CA GLY A 22 9.40 -19.72 16.13
C GLY A 22 8.27 -18.92 16.75
N VAL A 23 7.11 -18.95 16.12
CA VAL A 23 5.85 -18.44 16.69
C VAL A 23 5.42 -19.43 17.78
N PRO A 24 5.31 -19.02 19.06
CA PRO A 24 4.91 -19.93 20.13
C PRO A 24 3.58 -20.62 19.84
N VAL A 25 3.45 -21.90 20.21
CA VAL A 25 2.18 -22.62 20.09
C VAL A 25 1.11 -21.89 20.89
N GLY A 26 -0.06 -21.68 20.27
CA GLY A 26 -1.16 -20.93 20.86
C GLY A 26 -1.10 -19.41 20.63
N SER A 27 -0.10 -18.90 19.89
CA SER A 27 -0.10 -17.51 19.44
C SER A 27 -1.34 -17.19 18.61
N ARG A 28 -1.84 -15.97 18.75
CA ARG A 28 -2.98 -15.44 18.01
C ARG A 28 -2.62 -14.08 17.42
N ALA A 29 -3.15 -13.79 16.24
CA ALA A 29 -3.10 -12.49 15.62
C ALA A 29 -4.49 -12.13 15.10
N THR A 30 -4.79 -10.85 15.06
CA THR A 30 -6.00 -10.31 14.43
C THR A 30 -5.55 -9.52 13.22
N VAL A 31 -5.90 -9.98 12.02
CA VAL A 31 -5.53 -9.33 10.77
C VAL A 31 -6.78 -8.86 10.05
N ALA A 32 -6.78 -7.63 9.55
CA ALA A 32 -7.82 -7.12 8.68
C ALA A 32 -7.45 -7.29 7.20
N ILE A 33 -8.41 -7.75 6.41
CA ILE A 33 -8.32 -7.74 4.93
C ILE A 33 -9.22 -6.61 4.45
N LEU A 34 -8.60 -5.60 3.86
CA LEU A 34 -9.28 -4.51 3.17
C LEU A 34 -9.29 -4.82 1.69
N GLU A 35 -10.37 -4.50 1.00
CA GLU A 35 -10.55 -4.87 -0.39
C GLU A 35 -11.17 -3.72 -1.20
N THR A 36 -10.67 -3.53 -2.42
CA THR A 36 -11.33 -2.82 -3.51
C THR A 36 -11.65 -3.79 -4.64
N THR A 37 -12.70 -3.51 -5.40
CA THR A 37 -13.10 -4.30 -6.57
C THR A 37 -13.77 -3.38 -7.58
N ASP A 38 -13.70 -3.73 -8.87
CA ASP A 38 -14.47 -3.10 -9.96
C ASP A 38 -14.32 -1.57 -10.00
N LEU A 39 -13.09 -1.09 -9.79
CA LEU A 39 -12.82 0.35 -9.77
C LEU A 39 -13.02 1.00 -11.13
N HIS A 40 -12.83 0.27 -12.23
CA HIS A 40 -13.07 0.70 -13.60
C HIS A 40 -12.40 2.04 -13.99
N GLY A 41 -11.25 2.36 -13.38
CA GLY A 41 -10.55 3.63 -13.59
C GLY A 41 -11.20 4.86 -12.91
N ASN A 42 -12.16 4.66 -12.00
CA ASN A 42 -12.78 5.74 -11.22
C ASN A 42 -11.82 6.24 -10.12
N VAL A 43 -10.86 7.08 -10.50
CA VAL A 43 -9.89 7.69 -9.58
C VAL A 43 -10.53 8.78 -8.71
N ALA A 44 -11.44 9.56 -9.30
CA ALA A 44 -12.06 10.74 -8.68
C ALA A 44 -13.59 10.64 -8.70
N SER A 45 -14.24 11.37 -7.80
CA SER A 45 -15.69 11.60 -7.69
C SER A 45 -16.21 12.46 -8.87
N TYR A 46 -15.96 12.03 -10.10
CA TYR A 46 -16.25 12.81 -11.30
C TYR A 46 -16.72 11.93 -12.45
N ASP A 47 -17.87 12.28 -13.00
CA ASP A 47 -18.44 11.66 -14.19
C ASP A 47 -17.97 12.43 -15.43
N TYR A 48 -17.05 11.83 -16.19
CA TYR A 48 -16.48 12.41 -17.40
C TYR A 48 -17.49 12.56 -18.55
N TYR A 49 -18.62 11.86 -18.52
CA TYR A 49 -19.65 11.96 -19.55
C TYR A 49 -20.63 13.07 -19.25
N LYS A 50 -21.03 13.22 -17.97
CA LYS A 50 -21.89 14.32 -17.52
C LYS A 50 -21.12 15.64 -17.33
N LEU A 51 -19.79 15.57 -17.30
CA LEU A 51 -18.91 16.70 -16.98
C LEU A 51 -19.26 17.33 -15.62
N ALA A 52 -19.56 16.47 -14.63
CA ALA A 52 -20.03 16.89 -13.32
C ALA A 52 -19.47 16.00 -12.19
N PRO A 53 -19.37 16.53 -10.95
CA PRO A 53 -19.04 15.71 -9.79
C PRO A 53 -20.07 14.61 -9.56
N ASP A 54 -19.59 13.42 -9.22
CA ASP A 54 -20.42 12.30 -8.78
C ASP A 54 -19.84 11.70 -7.48
N PRO A 55 -20.43 12.00 -6.31
CA PRO A 55 -19.91 11.54 -5.03
C PRO A 55 -20.21 10.05 -4.74
N SER A 56 -20.87 9.33 -5.65
CA SER A 56 -21.13 7.89 -5.50
C SER A 56 -19.96 7.01 -5.95
N ILE A 57 -18.98 7.57 -6.66
CA ILE A 57 -17.79 6.88 -7.19
C ILE A 57 -16.50 7.54 -6.68
N GLY A 58 -15.35 6.88 -6.90
CA GLY A 58 -14.04 7.49 -6.72
C GLY A 58 -13.16 6.79 -5.67
N LEU A 59 -11.98 6.32 -6.10
CA LEU A 59 -10.96 5.74 -5.22
C LEU A 59 -10.47 6.74 -4.16
N GLU A 60 -10.42 8.04 -4.46
CA GLU A 60 -10.03 9.06 -3.49
C GLU A 60 -11.02 9.17 -2.32
N ARG A 61 -12.30 8.84 -2.53
CA ARG A 61 -13.26 8.72 -1.43
C ARG A 61 -13.01 7.45 -0.63
N THR A 62 -12.85 6.33 -1.33
CA THR A 62 -12.55 5.02 -0.72
C THR A 62 -11.26 5.08 0.10
N ALA A 63 -10.27 5.87 -0.33
CA ALA A 63 -9.04 6.13 0.42
C ALA A 63 -9.29 6.63 1.84
N THR A 64 -10.35 7.43 2.06
CA THR A 64 -10.71 7.90 3.41
C THR A 64 -11.21 6.76 4.31
N LEU A 65 -11.88 5.75 3.73
CA LEU A 65 -12.33 4.56 4.44
C LEU A 65 -11.16 3.62 4.71
N ILE A 66 -10.27 3.44 3.72
CA ILE A 66 -9.03 2.67 3.86
C ILE A 66 -8.17 3.26 4.98
N ALA A 67 -7.96 4.58 5.01
CA ALA A 67 -7.17 5.24 6.06
C ALA A 67 -7.78 5.03 7.46
N ARG A 68 -9.10 5.13 7.59
CA ARG A 68 -9.81 4.87 8.85
C ARG A 68 -9.67 3.40 9.27
N ALA A 69 -9.82 2.46 8.35
CA ALA A 69 -9.70 1.04 8.63
C ALA A 69 -8.27 0.67 9.04
N ARG A 70 -7.25 1.20 8.36
CA ARG A 70 -5.83 1.03 8.73
C ARG A 70 -5.51 1.61 10.11
N ALA A 71 -6.12 2.74 10.48
CA ALA A 71 -5.97 3.29 11.82
C ALA A 71 -6.64 2.41 12.91
N GLN A 72 -7.73 1.72 12.56
CA GLN A 72 -8.42 0.79 13.46
C GLN A 72 -7.73 -0.57 13.58
N PHE A 73 -7.11 -1.05 12.49
CA PHE A 73 -6.51 -2.38 12.39
C PHE A 73 -5.04 -2.26 11.98
N PRO A 74 -4.09 -2.24 12.93
CA PRO A 74 -2.67 -2.03 12.63
C PRO A 74 -2.07 -3.16 11.78
N ASP A 75 -2.50 -4.40 12.01
CA ASP A 75 -2.15 -5.56 11.19
C ASP A 75 -3.21 -5.70 10.08
N ASN A 76 -2.94 -5.12 8.91
CA ASN A 76 -3.84 -5.19 7.78
C ASN A 76 -3.12 -5.40 6.45
N VAL A 77 -3.87 -5.90 5.47
CA VAL A 77 -3.48 -5.91 4.06
C VAL A 77 -4.61 -5.28 3.24
N LEU A 78 -4.25 -4.52 2.21
CA LEU A 78 -5.17 -4.01 1.21
C LEU A 78 -4.99 -4.80 -0.08
N LEU A 79 -6.08 -5.36 -0.59
CA LEU A 79 -6.14 -6.13 -1.82
C LEU A 79 -7.04 -5.44 -2.84
N ASP A 80 -6.70 -5.56 -4.11
CA ASP A 80 -7.53 -5.11 -5.23
C ASP A 80 -7.94 -6.33 -6.05
N ASN A 81 -9.24 -6.54 -6.22
CA ASN A 81 -9.82 -7.76 -6.80
C ASN A 81 -9.98 -7.68 -8.34
N GLY A 82 -9.54 -6.60 -8.97
CA GLY A 82 -9.50 -6.46 -10.42
C GLY A 82 -10.62 -5.60 -11.00
N ASP A 83 -10.76 -5.66 -12.32
CA ASP A 83 -11.55 -4.72 -13.13
C ASP A 83 -11.22 -3.25 -12.84
N THR A 84 -9.92 -3.00 -12.64
CA THR A 84 -9.39 -1.72 -12.16
C THR A 84 -8.99 -0.77 -13.27
N ILE A 85 -8.52 -1.29 -14.41
CA ILE A 85 -7.74 -0.52 -15.40
C ILE A 85 -8.54 -0.01 -16.60
N GLN A 86 -9.83 -0.37 -16.73
CA GLN A 86 -10.68 -0.01 -17.87
C GLN A 86 -12.11 0.30 -17.40
N GLY A 87 -12.74 1.33 -17.96
CA GLY A 87 -14.16 1.65 -17.75
C GLY A 87 -14.53 3.14 -17.66
N THR A 88 -13.57 4.05 -17.76
CA THR A 88 -13.79 5.51 -17.76
C THR A 88 -13.09 6.20 -18.94
N ALA A 89 -13.48 7.45 -19.23
CA ALA A 89 -12.77 8.26 -20.21
C ALA A 89 -11.27 8.44 -19.88
N LEU A 90 -10.90 8.42 -18.59
CA LEU A 90 -9.50 8.44 -18.15
C LEU A 90 -8.76 7.17 -18.60
N SER A 91 -9.32 5.98 -18.36
CA SER A 91 -8.69 4.74 -18.81
C SER A 91 -8.61 4.65 -20.33
N ASP A 92 -9.66 5.08 -21.04
CA ASP A 92 -9.70 5.04 -22.50
C ASP A 92 -8.69 6.01 -23.11
N TYR A 93 -8.47 7.16 -22.47
CA TYR A 93 -7.42 8.10 -22.86
C TYR A 93 -6.04 7.46 -22.75
N GLN A 94 -5.73 6.78 -21.65
CA GLN A 94 -4.45 6.09 -21.44
C GLN A 94 -4.26 4.84 -22.31
N ALA A 95 -5.33 4.31 -22.89
CA ALA A 95 -5.29 3.13 -23.77
C ALA A 95 -5.26 3.48 -25.26
N VAL A 96 -5.96 4.53 -25.70
CA VAL A 96 -6.24 4.80 -27.11
C VAL A 96 -5.72 6.17 -27.57
N VAL A 97 -5.90 7.23 -26.77
CA VAL A 97 -5.63 8.60 -27.21
C VAL A 97 -4.18 9.01 -26.94
N GLN A 98 -3.70 8.76 -25.73
CA GLN A 98 -2.31 8.95 -25.34
C GLN A 98 -1.83 7.69 -24.61
N PRO A 99 -1.51 6.62 -25.35
CA PRO A 99 -0.98 5.41 -24.77
C PRO A 99 0.25 5.69 -23.90
N LEU A 100 0.26 5.09 -22.72
CA LEU A 100 1.41 5.16 -21.83
C LEU A 100 2.52 4.23 -22.32
N ASP A 101 3.77 4.67 -22.12
CA ASP A 101 4.94 3.80 -22.30
C ASP A 101 4.85 2.58 -21.37
N CYS A 102 5.42 1.43 -21.77
CA CYS A 102 5.37 0.21 -20.97
C CYS A 102 5.99 0.35 -19.57
N ALA A 103 6.88 1.33 -19.36
CA ALA A 103 7.49 1.63 -18.07
C ALA A 103 6.66 2.60 -17.21
N ALA A 104 5.63 3.24 -17.77
CA ALA A 104 4.84 4.23 -17.08
C ALA A 104 3.69 3.60 -16.28
N THR A 105 3.47 4.11 -15.07
CA THR A 105 2.37 3.65 -14.20
C THR A 105 1.03 4.25 -14.64
N LEU A 106 -0.01 3.41 -14.73
CA LEU A 106 -1.40 3.83 -14.97
C LEU A 106 -1.89 4.82 -13.91
N ALA A 107 -2.83 5.69 -14.26
CA ALA A 107 -3.31 6.73 -13.33
C ALA A 107 -3.95 6.12 -12.07
N ILE A 108 -4.71 5.03 -12.22
CA ILE A 108 -5.33 4.32 -11.09
C ILE A 108 -4.27 3.73 -10.14
N TYR A 109 -3.18 3.17 -10.66
CA TYR A 109 -2.10 2.64 -9.82
C TYR A 109 -1.21 3.73 -9.23
N LYS A 110 -1.10 4.90 -9.87
CA LYS A 110 -0.52 6.09 -9.22
C LYS A 110 -1.35 6.50 -8.00
N ALA A 111 -2.68 6.44 -8.10
CA ALA A 111 -3.57 6.71 -6.96
C ALA A 111 -3.43 5.65 -5.85
N PHE A 112 -3.34 4.35 -6.19
CA PHE A 112 -3.05 3.30 -5.20
C PHE A 112 -1.70 3.51 -4.50
N ASN A 113 -0.63 3.83 -5.24
CA ASN A 113 0.68 4.08 -4.65
C ASN A 113 0.67 5.24 -3.65
N ALA A 114 -0.24 6.21 -3.83
CA ALA A 114 -0.42 7.32 -2.91
C ALA A 114 -1.17 6.96 -1.61
N LEU A 115 -1.79 5.77 -1.54
CA LEU A 115 -2.48 5.31 -0.32
C LEU A 115 -1.50 4.84 0.78
N GLY A 116 -0.26 4.52 0.41
CA GLY A 116 0.72 3.84 1.28
C GLY A 116 0.33 2.41 1.65
#